data_AF-A0A930AUA3-F1
#
_entry.id   AF-A0A930AUA3-F1
#
_cell.length_a   1.000
_cell.length_b   1.000
_cell.length_c   1.000
_cell.angle_alpha   90.00
_cell.angle_beta   90.00
_cell.angle_gamma   90.00
#
_symmetry.space_group_name_H-M   'P 1'
#
loop_
_entity.id
_entity.type
_entity.pdbx_description
1 polymer ?
#
loop_
_entity_poly.entity_id
_entity_poly.type
_entity_poly.pdbx_seq_one_letter_code
_entity_poly.pdbx_strand_id
1 'polypeptide(L)' 'DAIHWLHTHAHEYGFIIRFQPGKEAITGYQAEAWHLRYVGDKATDIYNSGLSLEEYFGVAGGGYE' A
#
# COMPACT_ATOMS: atom_id res chain seq x y z
N ASP A 1 -12.85 -4.80 -13.60
CA ASP A 1 -12.52 -3.36 -13.60
C ASP A 1 -11.02 -3.21 -13.38
N ALA A 2 -10.37 -2.22 -14.00
CA ALA A 2 -8.93 -2.00 -13.97
C ALA A 2 -8.41 -1.80 -12.54
N ILE A 3 -9.14 -1.05 -11.71
CA ILE A 3 -8.77 -0.85 -10.30
C ILE A 3 -8.82 -2.15 -9.52
N HIS A 4 -9.88 -2.94 -9.69
CA HIS A 4 -9.96 -4.25 -9.04
C HIS A 4 -8.77 -5.14 -9.44
N TRP A 5 -8.40 -5.15 -10.73
CA TRP A 5 -7.25 -5.90 -11.20
C TRP A 5 -5.94 -5.44 -10.55
N LEU A 6 -5.71 -4.12 -10.42
CA LEU A 6 -4.54 -3.60 -9.71
C LEU A 6 -4.52 -4.03 -8.24
N HIS A 7 -5.67 -3.98 -7.56
CA HIS A 7 -5.79 -4.36 -6.15
C HIS A 7 -5.56 -5.86 -5.91
N THR A 8 -5.83 -6.72 -6.90
CA THR A 8 -5.65 -8.17 -6.75
C THR A 8 -4.37 -8.72 -7.34
N HIS A 9 -3.76 -8.05 -8.33
CA HIS A 9 -2.62 -8.60 -9.06
C HIS A 9 -1.33 -7.78 -8.97
N ALA A 10 -1.36 -6.51 -8.55
CA ALA A 10 -0.14 -5.68 -8.55
C ALA A 10 1.03 -6.31 -7.77
N HIS A 11 0.73 -7.05 -6.70
CA HIS A 11 1.72 -7.71 -5.85
C HIS A 11 2.50 -8.82 -6.59
N GLU A 12 1.88 -9.47 -7.58
CA GLU A 12 2.53 -10.47 -8.44
C GLU A 12 3.67 -9.86 -9.28
N TYR A 13 3.66 -8.53 -9.46
CA TYR A 13 4.63 -7.78 -10.24
C TYR A 13 5.56 -6.92 -9.35
N GLY A 14 5.55 -7.14 -8.03
CA GLY A 14 6.39 -6.39 -7.10
C GLY A 14 5.84 -5.02 -6.70
N PHE A 15 4.56 -4.74 -6.98
CA PHE A 15 3.90 -3.48 -6.62
C PHE A 15 2.82 -3.67 -5.55
N ILE A 16 2.53 -2.61 -4.82
CA ILE A 16 1.36 -2.55 -3.93
C ILE A 16 0.55 -1.28 -4.21
N ILE A 17 -0.72 -1.28 -3.81
CA ILE A 17 -1.51 -0.05 -3.68
C ILE A 17 -1.01 0.67 -2.42
N ARG A 18 -0.35 1.82 -2.61
CA ARG A 18 0.40 2.49 -1.53
C ARG A 18 -0.51 3.13 -0.49
N PHE A 19 -1.60 3.74 -0.95
CA PHE A 19 -2.53 4.49 -0.11
C PHE A 19 -3.90 3.80 -0.12
N GLN A 20 -4.07 2.91 0.85
CA GLN A 20 -5.27 2.11 1.02
C GLN A 20 -6.35 2.89 1.80
N PRO A 21 -7.64 2.65 1.51
CA PRO A 21 -8.73 3.25 2.27
C PRO A 21 -8.68 2.82 3.75
N GLY A 22 -8.91 3.77 4.65
CA GLY A 22 -8.89 3.53 6.10
C GLY A 22 -7.49 3.53 6.73
N LYS A 23 -6.45 3.86 5.96
CA LYS A 23 -5.05 3.96 6.42
C LYS A 23 -4.51 5.39 6.37
N GLU A 24 -5.35 6.38 6.10
CA GLU A 24 -4.96 7.77 5.82
C GLU A 24 -4.22 8.42 7.00
N ALA A 25 -4.65 8.15 8.23
CA ALA A 25 -3.99 8.66 9.44
C ALA A 25 -2.59 8.08 9.66
N ILE A 26 -2.33 6.89 9.11
CA ILE A 26 -1.05 6.19 9.24
C ILE A 26 -0.13 6.59 8.09
N THR A 27 -0.65 6.57 6.86
CA THR A 27 0.14 6.89 5.66
C THR A 27 0.41 8.39 5.51
N GLY A 28 -0.47 9.24 6.05
CA GLY A 28 -0.45 10.69 5.86
C GLY A 28 -1.13 11.18 4.57
N TYR A 29 -1.66 10.27 3.74
CA TYR A 29 -2.24 10.59 2.44
C TYR A 29 -3.63 10.00 2.28
N GLN A 30 -4.47 10.67 1.48
CA GLN A 30 -5.78 10.15 1.09
C GLN A 30 -5.65 8.85 0.31
N ALA A 31 -6.69 8.01 0.34
CA ALA A 31 -6.72 6.78 -0.44
C ALA A 31 -6.62 7.06 -1.94
N GLU A 32 -5.70 6.37 -2.61
CA GLU A 32 -5.46 6.52 -4.04
C GLU A 32 -5.42 5.13 -4.68
N ALA A 33 -6.56 4.69 -5.23
CA ALA A 33 -6.73 3.34 -5.76
C ALA A 33 -5.83 3.03 -6.97
N TRP A 34 -5.19 4.05 -7.56
CA TRP A 34 -4.29 3.97 -8.71
C TRP A 34 -2.80 4.10 -8.34
N HIS A 35 -2.46 4.45 -7.10
CA HIS A 35 -1.07 4.74 -6.72
C HIS A 35 -0.30 3.47 -6.41
N LEU A 36 0.58 3.08 -7.34
CA LEU A 36 1.43 1.91 -7.22
C LEU A 36 2.79 2.27 -6.63
N ARG A 37 3.24 1.48 -5.66
CA ARG A 37 4.60 1.54 -5.11
C ARG A 37 5.33 0.23 -5.36
N TYR A 38 6.46 0.30 -6.07
CA TYR A 38 7.35 -0.84 -6.22
C TYR A 38 8.08 -1.13 -4.90
N VAL A 39 7.99 -2.40 -4.46
CA VAL A 39 8.64 -2.93 -3.26
C VAL A 39 9.35 -4.27 -3.53
N GLY A 40 9.35 -4.74 -4.77
CA GLY A 40 10.08 -5.92 -5.19
C GLY A 40 9.52 -7.22 -4.58
N ASP A 41 10.43 -8.07 -4.10
CA ASP A 41 10.14 -9.41 -3.60
C ASP A 41 9.13 -9.44 -2.43
N LYS A 42 9.00 -8.34 -1.67
CA LYS A 42 8.13 -8.25 -0.48
C LYS A 42 6.68 -7.96 -0.81
N ALA A 43 6.36 -7.66 -2.07
CA ALA A 43 5.04 -7.16 -2.43
C ALA A 43 3.90 -8.12 -2.04
N THR A 44 4.08 -9.43 -2.28
CA THR A 44 3.09 -10.45 -1.92
C THR A 44 2.91 -10.57 -0.41
N ASP A 45 3.99 -10.51 0.38
CA ASP A 45 3.91 -10.56 1.83
C ASP A 45 3.21 -9.32 2.40
N ILE A 46 3.53 -8.14 1.87
CA ILE A 46 2.89 -6.88 2.26
C ILE A 46 1.40 -6.90 1.87
N TYR A 47 1.08 -7.34 0.65
CA TYR A 47 -0.30 -7.47 0.18
C TYR A 47 -1.14 -8.38 1.08
N ASN A 48 -0.64 -9.58 1.39
CA ASN A 48 -1.33 -10.55 2.24
C ASN A 48 -1.50 -10.05 3.69
N SER A 49 -0.63 -9.17 4.17
CA SER A 49 -0.73 -8.60 5.51
C SER A 49 -1.86 -7.58 5.66
N GLY A 50 -2.30 -6.95 4.57
CA GLY A 50 -3.26 -5.83 4.61
C GLY A 50 -2.73 -4.57 5.32
N LEU A 51 -1.42 -4.50 5.58
CA LEU A 51 -0.78 -3.38 6.25
C LEU A 51 -0.35 -2.30 5.26
N SER A 52 -0.27 -1.06 5.75
CA SER A 52 0.54 -0.02 5.12
C SER A 52 2.04 -0.33 5.26
N LEU A 53 2.90 0.39 4.52
CA LEU A 53 4.35 0.23 4.66
C LEU A 53 4.83 0.69 6.05
N GLU A 54 4.21 1.73 6.59
CA GLU A 54 4.47 2.24 7.94
C GLU A 54 4.25 1.14 8.99
N GLU A 55 3.09 0.49 8.94
CA GLU A 55 2.77 -0.62 9.83
C GLU A 55 3.68 -1.83 9.61
N TYR A 56 3.95 -2.19 8.35
CA TYR A 56 4.76 -3.35 8.02
C TYR A 56 6.21 -3.21 8.49
N PHE A 57 6.81 -2.02 8.33
CA PHE A 57 8.19 -1.75 8.75
C PHE A 57 8.31 -1.19 10.18
N GLY A 58 7.20 -0.89 10.84
CA GLY A 58 7.20 -0.31 12.18
C GLY A 58 7.81 1.10 12.22
N VAL A 59 7.61 1.88 11.16
CA VAL A 59 8.13 3.25 11.04
C VAL A 59 7.01 4.28 11.13
N ALA A 60 7.35 5.48 11.58
CA ALA A 60 6.40 6.57 11.66
C ALA A 60 5.98 7.07 10.27
N GLY A 61 4.69 7.39 10.12
CA GLY A 61 4.12 8.15 9.02
C GLY A 61 3.28 9.31 9.57
N GLY A 62 2.08 9.50 9.03
CA GLY A 62 1.14 10.52 9.50
C GLY A 62 1.38 11.91 8.92
N GLY A 63 0.97 12.94 9.67
CA GLY A 63 1.03 14.33 9.24
C GLY A 63 2.43 14.95 9.29
N TYR A 64 2.50 16.26 9.03
CA TYR A 64 3.75 17.03 8.94
C TYR A 64 4.27 17.56 10.30
N GLU A 65 3.73 17.09 11.43
CA GLU A 65 4.07 17.59 12.78
C GLU A 65 5.39 17.04 13.33
#